data_AF-A0A355RD81-F1
#
_entry.id   AF-A0A355RD81-F1
#
_cell.length_a   1.000
_cell.length_b   1.000
_cell.length_c   1.000
_cell.angle_alpha   90.00
_cell.angle_beta   90.00
_cell.angle_gamma   90.00
#
_symmetry.space_group_name_H-M   'P 1'
#
loop_
_entity.id
_entity.type
_entity.pdbx_description
1 polymer ?
#
loop_
_entity_poly.entity_id
_entity_poly.type
_entity_poly.pdbx_seq_one_letter_code
_entity_poly.pdbx_strand_id
1 'polypeptide(L)'
;MTHICCLATYPRIINDPRLSFGFRVKLIIDLIGNKAQFVAMHFSHSMHHIPRPFSADHGYEVRQFFAVDGEEIQNLVAAVAGSSPYLKGLIEKEHQWLRGAFAQPDAALEVELSNLKVTAARDLMSALRRAKRRVALWTALCDLAGVWALEEVTEALSKFADLACQMSLNHALKVQLQRGKIP
;
A
#
# COMPACT_ATOMS: atom_id res chain seq x y z
N MET A 1 2.19 -25.61 -17.31
CA MET A 1 0.71 -25.73 -17.35
C MET A 1 0.21 -26.69 -16.26
N THR A 2 0.65 -26.52 -15.00
CA THR A 2 0.37 -27.51 -13.93
C THR A 2 0.22 -26.93 -12.51
N HIS A 3 0.28 -25.61 -12.31
CA HIS A 3 0.16 -25.02 -10.95
C HIS A 3 -1.17 -24.30 -10.65
N ILE A 4 -2.08 -24.15 -11.62
CA ILE A 4 -3.36 -23.44 -11.42
C ILE A 4 -4.48 -24.35 -10.88
N CYS A 5 -4.30 -25.68 -10.92
CA CYS A 5 -5.36 -26.63 -10.51
C CYS A 5 -5.56 -26.75 -8.99
N CYS A 6 -4.66 -26.22 -8.16
CA CYS A 6 -4.71 -26.46 -6.71
C CYS A 6 -5.74 -25.56 -5.98
N LEU A 7 -6.06 -24.37 -6.51
CA LEU A 7 -6.93 -23.40 -5.82
C LEU A 7 -8.39 -23.86 -5.68
N ALA A 8 -8.87 -24.76 -6.53
CA ALA A 8 -10.25 -25.26 -6.50
C ALA A 8 -10.48 -26.39 -5.47
N THR A 9 -9.43 -26.96 -4.88
CA THR A 9 -9.51 -28.11 -3.94
C THR A 9 -9.44 -27.69 -2.46
N TYR A 10 -8.95 -26.49 -2.17
CA TYR A 10 -8.76 -25.98 -0.81
C TYR A 10 -9.99 -25.96 0.11
N PRO A 11 -11.19 -25.53 -0.32
CA PRO A 11 -12.34 -25.50 0.60
C PRO A 11 -12.82 -26.90 1.03
N ARG A 12 -12.43 -27.96 0.30
CA ARG A 12 -12.75 -29.35 0.68
C ARG A 12 -11.81 -29.91 1.75
N ILE A 13 -10.52 -29.54 1.74
CA ILE A 13 -9.52 -30.06 2.70
C ILE A 13 -9.70 -29.42 4.09
N ILE A 14 -10.03 -28.12 4.14
CA ILE A 14 -10.20 -27.37 5.40
C ILE A 14 -11.45 -27.85 6.18
N ASN A 15 -12.45 -28.43 5.50
CA ASN A 15 -13.69 -28.93 6.09
C ASN A 15 -13.76 -30.45 6.23
N ASP A 16 -12.64 -31.17 6.06
CA ASP A 16 -12.61 -32.62 6.25
C ASP A 16 -12.78 -32.97 7.76
N PRO A 17 -13.86 -33.70 8.14
CA PRO A 17 -14.11 -34.09 9.52
C PRO A 17 -13.09 -35.09 10.09
N ARG A 18 -12.22 -35.68 9.27
CA ARG A 18 -11.17 -36.62 9.68
C ARG A 18 -9.92 -35.94 10.23
N LEU A 19 -9.77 -34.62 10.03
CA LEU A 19 -8.62 -33.86 10.52
C LEU A 19 -8.88 -33.33 11.93
N SER A 20 -7.93 -33.57 12.84
CA SER A 20 -7.98 -33.02 14.21
C SER A 20 -8.09 -31.49 14.18
N PHE A 21 -8.83 -30.93 15.13
CA PHE A 21 -9.03 -29.48 15.26
C PHE A 21 -7.69 -28.71 15.22
N GLY A 22 -6.65 -29.21 15.91
CA GLY A 22 -5.32 -28.60 15.89
C GLY A 22 -4.63 -28.61 14.52
N PHE A 23 -4.87 -29.64 13.70
CA PHE A 23 -4.33 -29.72 12.34
C PHE A 23 -5.07 -28.79 11.38
N ARG A 24 -6.40 -28.65 11.52
CA ARG A 24 -7.20 -27.67 10.75
C ARG A 24 -6.77 -26.23 11.05
N VAL A 25 -6.56 -25.90 12.33
CA VAL A 25 -6.08 -24.57 12.74
C VAL A 25 -4.68 -24.32 12.20
N LYS A 26 -3.76 -25.29 12.29
CA LYS A 26 -2.42 -25.16 11.72
C LYS A 26 -2.45 -24.98 10.21
N LEU A 27 -3.25 -25.78 9.49
CA LEU A 27 -3.40 -25.66 8.04
C LEU A 27 -3.94 -24.28 7.63
N ILE A 28 -4.92 -23.73 8.37
CA ILE A 28 -5.44 -22.38 8.14
C ILE A 28 -4.38 -21.32 8.40
N ILE A 29 -3.64 -21.42 9.51
CA ILE A 29 -2.55 -20.47 9.84
C ILE A 29 -1.46 -20.52 8.78
N ASP A 30 -1.04 -21.72 8.36
CA ASP A 30 -0.04 -21.93 7.33
C ASP A 30 -0.54 -21.41 5.96
N LEU A 31 -1.83 -21.57 5.64
CA LEU A 31 -2.46 -21.01 4.43
C LEU A 31 -2.56 -19.49 4.43
N ILE A 32 -2.91 -18.89 5.57
CA ILE A 32 -2.95 -17.43 5.73
C ILE A 32 -1.52 -16.86 5.64
N GLY A 33 -0.55 -17.52 6.28
CA GLY A 33 0.87 -17.16 6.20
C GLY A 33 1.41 -17.27 4.77
N ASN A 34 1.11 -18.37 4.08
CA ASN A 34 1.55 -18.60 2.70
C ASN A 34 0.88 -17.64 1.72
N LYS A 35 -0.40 -17.29 1.94
CA LYS A 35 -1.08 -16.27 1.12
C LYS A 35 -0.47 -14.88 1.32
N ALA A 36 -0.15 -14.48 2.56
CA ALA A 36 0.54 -13.21 2.81
C ALA A 36 1.92 -13.17 2.15
N GLN A 37 2.69 -14.25 2.23
CA GLN A 37 3.98 -14.41 1.56
C GLN A 37 3.86 -14.36 0.03
N PHE A 38 2.93 -15.11 -0.55
CA PHE A 38 2.71 -15.15 -2.02
C PHE A 38 2.28 -13.81 -2.59
N VAL A 39 1.61 -12.99 -1.78
CA VAL A 39 1.04 -11.71 -2.17
C VAL A 39 2.11 -10.60 -2.04
N ALA A 40 3.00 -10.65 -1.04
CA ALA A 40 4.21 -9.83 -0.98
C ALA A 40 5.26 -10.18 -2.07
N MET A 41 5.26 -11.43 -2.55
CA MET A 41 6.08 -11.83 -3.72
C MET A 41 5.70 -11.08 -4.99
N HIS A 42 4.45 -10.61 -5.15
CA HIS A 42 4.02 -9.94 -6.39
C HIS A 42 4.77 -8.63 -6.63
N PHE A 43 4.83 -7.73 -5.64
CA PHE A 43 5.58 -6.48 -5.80
C PHE A 43 7.08 -6.74 -5.93
N SER A 44 7.62 -7.64 -5.10
CA SER A 44 9.06 -7.93 -5.09
C SER A 44 9.57 -8.48 -6.43
N HIS A 45 8.76 -9.28 -7.13
CA HIS A 45 9.09 -9.79 -8.47
C HIS A 45 9.07 -8.72 -9.57
N SER A 46 8.32 -7.62 -9.38
CA SER A 46 8.24 -6.52 -10.34
C SER A 46 9.33 -5.47 -10.15
N MET A 47 10.12 -5.55 -9.06
CA MET A 47 11.20 -4.60 -8.82
C MET A 47 12.38 -4.86 -9.77
N HIS A 48 12.89 -3.78 -10.36
CA HIS A 48 14.06 -3.83 -11.24
C HIS A 48 15.30 -3.20 -10.59
N HIS A 49 15.13 -2.46 -9.49
CA HIS A 49 16.18 -1.71 -8.86
C HIS A 49 15.95 -1.56 -7.35
N ILE A 50 17.03 -1.39 -6.59
CA ILE A 50 16.99 -0.92 -5.20
C ILE A 50 17.90 0.32 -5.15
N PRO A 51 17.40 1.48 -4.69
CA PRO A 51 18.20 2.69 -4.67
C PRO A 51 19.42 2.54 -3.76
N ARG A 52 20.50 3.22 -4.11
CA ARG A 52 21.64 3.34 -3.19
C ARG A 52 21.31 4.40 -2.14
N PRO A 53 21.23 4.06 -0.85
CA PRO A 53 20.90 5.04 0.18
C PRO A 53 22.02 6.08 0.29
N PHE A 54 21.63 7.35 0.45
CA PHE A 54 22.56 8.43 0.76
C PHE A 54 23.18 8.24 2.16
N SER A 55 22.40 7.70 3.11
CA SER A 55 22.86 7.36 4.46
C SER A 55 22.27 6.02 4.89
N ALA A 56 23.04 4.94 4.71
CA ALA A 56 22.58 3.57 4.98
C ALA A 56 22.09 3.35 6.42
N ASP A 57 22.75 3.97 7.40
CA ASP A 57 22.42 3.82 8.82
C ASP A 57 21.05 4.42 9.18
N HIS A 58 20.61 5.46 8.46
CA HIS A 58 19.37 6.17 8.78
C HIS A 58 18.10 5.43 8.36
N GLY A 59 18.18 4.35 7.59
CA GLY A 59 17.03 3.59 7.10
C GLY A 59 16.82 2.21 7.73
N TYR A 60 17.82 1.66 8.43
CA TYR A 60 17.75 0.25 8.84
C TYR A 60 16.61 -0.05 9.81
N GLU A 61 16.30 0.90 10.70
CA GLU A 61 15.24 0.77 11.71
C GLU A 61 13.85 0.54 11.10
N VAL A 62 13.57 1.02 9.88
CA VAL A 62 12.24 0.85 9.28
C VAL A 62 11.94 -0.58 8.86
N ARG A 63 12.98 -1.43 8.73
CA ARG A 63 12.82 -2.86 8.41
C ARG A 63 11.93 -3.59 9.40
N GLN A 64 11.97 -3.19 10.68
CA GLN A 64 11.20 -3.84 11.74
C GLN A 64 9.69 -3.78 11.48
N PHE A 65 9.20 -2.75 10.79
CA PHE A 65 7.79 -2.63 10.44
C PHE A 65 7.35 -3.65 9.37
N PHE A 66 8.31 -4.23 8.64
CA PHE A 66 8.10 -5.14 7.51
C PHE A 66 8.76 -6.51 7.73
N ALA A 67 8.97 -6.91 8.99
CA ALA A 67 9.65 -8.16 9.34
C ALA A 67 9.00 -9.42 8.73
N VAL A 68 7.71 -9.35 8.42
CA VAL A 68 6.92 -10.47 7.86
C VAL A 68 6.72 -10.39 6.34
N ASP A 69 7.18 -9.31 5.70
CA ASP A 69 6.88 -8.98 4.30
C ASP A 69 8.00 -9.37 3.32
N GLY A 70 9.00 -10.14 3.77
CA GLY A 70 10.14 -10.61 2.96
C GLY A 70 11.38 -9.71 3.05
N GLU A 71 12.56 -10.28 2.75
CA GLU A 71 13.83 -9.55 2.85
C GLU A 71 13.97 -8.48 1.76
N GLU A 72 13.42 -8.73 0.58
CA GLU A 72 13.43 -7.83 -0.57
C GLU A 72 12.67 -6.53 -0.25
N ILE A 73 11.47 -6.63 0.32
CA ILE A 73 10.68 -5.47 0.78
C ILE A 73 11.43 -4.73 1.88
N GLN A 74 11.98 -5.44 2.86
CA GLN A 74 12.76 -4.82 3.94
C GLN A 74 13.96 -4.04 3.41
N ASN A 75 14.68 -4.60 2.44
CA ASN A 75 15.84 -3.95 1.83
C ASN A 75 15.42 -2.72 1.02
N LEU A 76 14.31 -2.79 0.26
CA LEU A 76 13.78 -1.63 -0.44
C LEU A 76 13.41 -0.51 0.53
N VAL A 77 12.61 -0.77 1.56
CA VAL A 77 12.15 0.29 2.47
C VAL A 77 13.33 0.88 3.27
N ALA A 78 14.32 0.07 3.63
CA ALA A 78 15.54 0.56 4.28
C ALA A 78 16.36 1.47 3.36
N ALA A 79 16.55 1.05 2.10
CA ALA A 79 17.26 1.83 1.11
C ALA A 79 16.56 3.17 0.83
N VAL A 80 15.23 3.14 0.64
CA VAL A 80 14.41 4.33 0.39
C VAL A 80 14.41 5.28 1.58
N ALA A 81 14.31 4.74 2.81
CA ALA A 81 14.44 5.52 4.03
C ALA A 81 15.82 6.16 4.18
N GLY A 82 16.89 5.44 3.82
CA GLY A 82 18.26 5.96 3.82
C GLY A 82 18.55 6.97 2.72
N SER A 83 17.73 7.02 1.67
CA SER A 83 17.82 8.02 0.59
C SER A 83 17.19 9.36 0.95
N SER A 84 16.22 9.39 1.87
CA SER A 84 15.52 10.63 2.24
C SER A 84 14.87 10.56 3.63
N PRO A 85 15.24 11.46 4.56
CA PRO A 85 14.57 11.57 5.86
C PRO A 85 13.06 11.82 5.75
N TYR A 86 12.62 12.49 4.68
CA TYR A 86 11.20 12.69 4.39
C TYR A 86 10.50 11.35 4.12
N LEU A 87 11.07 10.50 3.26
CA LEU A 87 10.51 9.19 2.95
C LEU A 87 10.56 8.24 4.15
N LYS A 88 11.63 8.28 4.96
CA LYS A 88 11.69 7.56 6.25
C LYS A 88 10.48 7.92 7.12
N GLY A 89 10.23 9.22 7.31
CA GLY A 89 9.10 9.69 8.13
C GLY A 89 7.72 9.33 7.55
N LEU A 90 7.60 9.16 6.23
CA LEU A 90 6.37 8.64 5.62
C LEU A 90 6.19 7.15 5.87
N ILE A 91 7.26 6.35 5.71
CA ILE A 91 7.25 4.91 5.99
C ILE A 91 6.85 4.66 7.44
N GLU A 92 7.47 5.36 8.40
CA GLU A 92 7.15 5.25 9.82
C GLU A 92 5.67 5.56 10.11
N LYS A 93 5.08 6.56 9.45
CA LYS A 93 3.68 6.95 9.67
C LYS A 93 2.68 6.01 9.01
N GLU A 94 2.99 5.51 7.83
CA GLU A 94 2.02 4.81 6.97
C GLU A 94 2.33 3.32 6.78
N HIS A 95 3.30 2.74 7.52
CA HIS A 95 3.72 1.34 7.39
C HIS A 95 2.56 0.32 7.40
N GLN A 96 1.52 0.55 8.23
CA GLN A 96 0.36 -0.35 8.26
C GLN A 96 -0.43 -0.35 6.95
N TRP A 97 -0.60 0.83 6.36
CA TRP A 97 -1.23 0.97 5.04
C TRP A 97 -0.32 0.40 3.95
N LEU A 98 0.99 0.66 4.05
CA LEU A 98 1.97 0.25 3.06
C LEU A 98 2.07 -1.27 2.91
N ARG A 99 1.96 -2.03 4.01
CA ARG A 99 1.86 -3.50 3.94
C ARG A 99 0.69 -3.97 3.08
N GLY A 100 -0.46 -3.32 3.20
CA GLY A 100 -1.62 -3.59 2.34
C GLY A 100 -1.37 -3.21 0.88
N ALA A 101 -0.62 -2.14 0.64
CA ALA A 101 -0.23 -1.70 -0.70
C ALA A 101 0.74 -2.69 -1.37
N PHE A 102 1.78 -3.15 -0.67
CA PHE A 102 2.68 -4.19 -1.19
C PHE A 102 1.96 -5.50 -1.48
N ALA A 103 0.92 -5.80 -0.71
CA ALA A 103 0.12 -6.98 -0.95
C ALA A 103 -0.72 -6.86 -2.25
N GLN A 104 -1.26 -5.69 -2.57
CA GLN A 104 -2.07 -5.51 -3.77
C GLN A 104 -1.57 -4.31 -4.57
N PRO A 105 -0.37 -4.39 -5.16
CA PRO A 105 0.32 -3.22 -5.68
C PRO A 105 -0.42 -2.55 -6.83
N ASP A 106 -1.01 -3.35 -7.73
CA ASP A 106 -1.77 -2.84 -8.88
C ASP A 106 -3.05 -2.10 -8.48
N ALA A 107 -3.61 -2.45 -7.31
CA ALA A 107 -4.85 -1.86 -6.80
C ALA A 107 -4.61 -0.79 -5.73
N ALA A 108 -3.40 -0.69 -5.18
CA ALA A 108 -3.10 0.11 -3.99
C ALA A 108 -3.52 1.58 -4.13
N LEU A 109 -3.19 2.20 -5.27
CA LEU A 109 -3.51 3.60 -5.53
C LEU A 109 -5.02 3.80 -5.69
N GLU A 110 -5.67 3.00 -6.54
CA GLU A 110 -7.11 3.15 -6.80
C GLU A 110 -7.96 2.93 -5.54
N VAL A 111 -7.56 1.95 -4.71
CA VAL A 111 -8.19 1.70 -3.41
C VAL A 111 -8.01 2.88 -2.47
N GLU A 112 -6.83 3.51 -2.40
CA GLU A 112 -6.63 4.70 -1.57
C GLU A 112 -7.45 5.90 -2.07
N LEU A 113 -7.50 6.15 -3.38
CA LEU A 113 -8.31 7.22 -3.96
C LEU A 113 -9.81 6.99 -3.72
N SER A 114 -10.27 5.75 -3.78
CA SER A 114 -11.65 5.37 -3.44
C SER A 114 -11.93 5.55 -1.94
N ASN A 115 -11.01 5.14 -1.06
CA ASN A 115 -11.13 5.32 0.39
C ASN A 115 -11.12 6.80 0.80
N LEU A 116 -10.38 7.65 0.08
CA LEU A 116 -10.38 9.09 0.29
C LEU A 116 -11.79 9.67 0.11
N LYS A 117 -12.51 9.29 -0.95
CA LYS A 117 -13.89 9.76 -1.21
C LYS A 117 -14.82 9.43 -0.05
N VAL A 118 -14.67 8.25 0.57
CA VAL A 118 -15.48 7.81 1.72
C VAL A 118 -15.07 8.55 3.00
N THR A 119 -13.78 8.60 3.32
CA THR A 119 -13.30 9.16 4.59
C THR A 119 -13.43 10.67 4.67
N ALA A 120 -13.35 11.36 3.54
CA ALA A 120 -13.54 12.80 3.45
C ALA A 120 -14.95 13.28 3.85
N ALA A 121 -15.94 12.40 3.88
CA ALA A 121 -17.28 12.74 4.35
C ALA A 121 -17.30 13.11 5.85
N ARG A 122 -16.33 12.62 6.63
CA ARG A 122 -16.20 12.92 8.07
C ARG A 122 -15.29 14.12 8.34
N ASP A 123 -14.08 14.08 7.78
CA ASP A 123 -13.09 15.16 7.90
C ASP A 123 -12.23 15.20 6.63
N LEU A 124 -12.59 16.10 5.72
CA LEU A 124 -11.90 16.27 4.44
C LEU A 124 -10.43 16.66 4.63
N MET A 125 -10.14 17.58 5.56
CA MET A 125 -8.82 18.17 5.68
C MET A 125 -7.80 17.17 6.21
N SER A 126 -8.20 16.34 7.18
CA SER A 126 -7.36 15.24 7.66
C SER A 126 -7.22 14.14 6.60
N ALA A 127 -8.32 13.78 5.94
CA ALA A 127 -8.32 12.74 4.90
C ALA A 127 -7.38 13.10 3.73
N LEU A 128 -7.44 14.32 3.21
CA LEU A 128 -6.56 14.78 2.13
C LEU A 128 -5.08 14.76 2.51
N ARG A 129 -4.74 15.17 3.75
CA ARG A 129 -3.34 15.13 4.23
C ARG A 129 -2.82 13.71 4.35
N ARG A 130 -3.67 12.75 4.76
CA ARG A 130 -3.30 11.33 4.82
C ARG A 130 -3.12 10.74 3.43
N ALA A 131 -4.09 10.96 2.54
CA ALA A 131 -4.01 10.49 1.16
C ALA A 131 -2.76 11.05 0.45
N LYS A 132 -2.45 12.34 0.60
CA LYS A 132 -1.24 12.95 0.04
C LYS A 132 0.04 12.21 0.48
N ARG A 133 0.16 11.89 1.77
CA ARG A 133 1.32 11.15 2.29
C ARG A 133 1.43 9.76 1.68
N ARG A 134 0.32 9.03 1.62
CA ARG A 134 0.27 7.66 1.08
C ARG A 134 0.56 7.62 -0.41
N VAL A 135 -0.07 8.50 -1.19
CA VAL A 135 0.18 8.64 -2.63
C VAL A 135 1.65 8.98 -2.86
N ALA A 136 2.19 10.00 -2.18
CA ALA A 136 3.59 10.39 -2.34
C ALA A 136 4.58 9.28 -1.98
N LEU A 137 4.30 8.53 -0.90
CA LEU A 137 5.12 7.39 -0.50
C LEU A 137 5.08 6.27 -1.53
N TRP A 138 3.88 5.90 -1.99
CA TRP A 138 3.70 4.80 -2.94
C TRP A 138 4.32 5.12 -4.29
N THR A 139 4.07 6.31 -4.83
CA THR A 139 4.67 6.75 -6.10
C THR A 139 6.20 6.76 -6.01
N ALA A 140 6.77 7.22 -4.89
CA ALA A 140 8.22 7.23 -4.69
C ALA A 140 8.81 5.81 -4.61
N LEU A 141 8.09 4.87 -3.99
CA LEU A 141 8.55 3.47 -3.93
C LEU A 141 8.51 2.81 -5.30
N CYS A 142 7.42 3.00 -6.06
CA CYS A 142 7.31 2.44 -7.41
C CYS A 142 8.37 3.01 -8.37
N ASP A 143 8.63 4.32 -8.29
CA ASP A 143 9.68 5.01 -9.06
C ASP A 143 11.07 4.46 -8.73
N LEU A 144 11.46 4.51 -7.44
CA LEU A 144 12.80 4.12 -7.00
C LEU A 144 13.09 2.62 -7.17
N ALA A 145 12.05 1.78 -7.09
CA ALA A 145 12.14 0.34 -7.33
C ALA A 145 12.16 -0.01 -8.83
N GLY A 146 11.91 0.95 -9.71
CA GLY A 146 11.80 0.76 -11.15
C GLY A 146 10.57 -0.05 -11.56
N VAL A 147 9.53 -0.08 -10.71
CA VAL A 147 8.26 -0.78 -10.99
C VAL A 147 7.40 0.03 -11.95
N TRP A 148 7.43 1.36 -11.81
CA TRP A 148 6.71 2.29 -12.68
C TRP A 148 7.66 3.08 -13.56
N ALA A 149 7.21 3.37 -14.77
CA ALA A 149 7.80 4.41 -15.61
C ALA A 149 7.49 5.81 -15.04
N LEU A 150 8.28 6.80 -15.45
CA LEU A 150 8.12 8.19 -14.99
C LEU A 150 6.73 8.76 -15.34
N GLU A 151 6.18 8.37 -16.49
CA GLU A 151 4.85 8.75 -16.95
C GLU A 151 3.76 8.25 -16.00
N GLU A 152 3.87 7.00 -15.52
CA GLU A 152 2.90 6.42 -14.58
C GLU A 152 2.93 7.13 -13.22
N VAL A 153 4.13 7.50 -12.76
CA VAL A 153 4.33 8.29 -11.53
C VAL A 153 3.63 9.65 -11.64
N THR A 154 3.86 10.36 -12.74
CA THR A 154 3.27 11.69 -12.96
C THR A 154 1.76 11.62 -13.18
N GLU A 155 1.26 10.59 -13.86
CA GLU A 155 -0.18 10.35 -14.03
C GLU A 155 -0.84 10.09 -12.66
N ALA A 156 -0.25 9.25 -11.82
CA ALA A 156 -0.75 8.96 -10.48
C ALA A 156 -0.83 10.23 -9.60
N LEU A 157 0.22 11.05 -9.62
CA LEU A 157 0.25 12.32 -8.88
C LEU A 157 -0.80 13.30 -9.40
N SER A 158 -0.99 13.36 -10.72
CA SER A 158 -1.98 14.25 -11.36
C SER A 158 -3.40 13.82 -11.02
N LYS A 159 -3.71 12.52 -11.12
CA LYS A 159 -5.02 11.96 -10.71
C LYS A 159 -5.36 12.30 -9.26
N PHE A 160 -4.39 12.17 -8.36
CA PHE A 160 -4.60 12.56 -6.97
C PHE A 160 -4.83 14.07 -6.82
N ALA A 161 -4.05 14.91 -7.51
CA ALA A 161 -4.18 16.36 -7.48
C ALA A 161 -5.57 16.81 -7.95
N ASP A 162 -6.04 16.28 -9.08
CA ASP A 162 -7.38 16.57 -9.63
C ASP A 162 -8.48 16.20 -8.64
N LEU A 163 -8.41 14.99 -8.07
CA LEU A 163 -9.39 14.54 -7.07
C LEU A 163 -9.37 15.44 -5.83
N ALA A 164 -8.19 15.77 -5.31
CA ALA A 164 -8.03 16.62 -4.13
C ALA A 164 -8.59 18.03 -4.37
N CYS A 165 -8.30 18.62 -5.53
CA CYS A 165 -8.82 19.91 -5.94
C CYS A 165 -10.35 19.89 -6.05
N GLN A 166 -10.90 18.89 -6.75
CA GLN A 166 -12.35 18.74 -6.93
C GLN A 166 -13.08 18.61 -5.58
N MET A 167 -12.55 17.78 -4.68
CA MET A 167 -13.14 17.58 -3.34
C MET A 167 -13.06 18.84 -2.48
N SER A 168 -11.93 19.54 -2.52
CA SER A 168 -11.71 20.79 -1.79
C SER A 168 -12.65 21.90 -2.27
N LEU A 169 -12.79 22.05 -3.59
CA LEU A 169 -13.69 23.02 -4.20
C LEU A 169 -15.15 22.70 -3.83
N ASN A 170 -15.59 21.46 -3.99
CA ASN A 170 -16.94 21.04 -3.65
C ASN A 170 -17.26 21.28 -2.17
N HIS A 171 -16.30 21.05 -1.28
CA HIS A 171 -16.46 21.33 0.14
C HIS A 171 -16.57 22.84 0.42
N ALA A 172 -15.70 23.65 -0.16
CA ALA A 172 -15.75 25.10 -0.02
C ALA A 172 -17.09 25.68 -0.54
N LEU A 173 -17.56 25.22 -1.69
CA LEU A 173 -18.85 25.61 -2.27
C LEU A 173 -20.02 25.23 -1.35
N LYS A 174 -20.06 23.99 -0.85
CA LYS A 174 -21.10 23.55 0.11
C LYS A 174 -21.17 24.45 1.35
N VAL A 175 -20.02 24.86 1.90
CA VAL A 175 -19.97 25.77 3.04
C VAL A 175 -20.54 27.15 2.69
N GLN A 176 -20.27 27.68 1.48
CA GLN A 176 -20.83 28.97 1.07
C GLN A 176 -22.32 28.90 0.74
N LEU A 177 -22.79 27.80 0.14
CA LEU A 177 -24.22 27.53 -0.11
C LEU A 177 -25.00 27.49 1.21
N GLN A 178 -24.51 26.78 2.22
CA GLN A 178 -25.12 26.74 3.55
C GLN A 178 -25.16 28.10 4.24
N ARG A 179 -24.26 29.02 3.87
CA ARG A 179 -24.22 30.39 4.36
C ARG A 179 -25.03 31.37 3.51
N GLY A 180 -25.66 30.91 2.42
CA GLY A 180 -26.43 31.75 1.49
C GLY A 180 -25.59 32.78 0.74
N LYS A 181 -24.26 32.59 0.63
CA LYS A 181 -23.35 33.54 -0.04
C LYS A 181 -23.26 33.34 -1.54
N ILE A 182 -23.71 32.19 -2.02
CA ILE A 182 -23.82 31.84 -3.44
C ILE A 182 -25.19 31.19 -3.65
N PRO A 183 -25.86 31.47 -4.79
CA PRO A 183 -27.20 30.96 -5.09
C PRO A 183 -27.21 29.44 -5.31
#